data_AF-A0A7X9QF61-F1
#
_entry.id   AF-A0A7X9QF61-F1
#
_cell.length_a   1.000
_cell.length_b   1.000
_cell.length_c   1.000
_cell.angle_alpha   90.00
_cell.angle_beta   90.00
_cell.angle_gamma   90.00
#
_symmetry.space_group_name_H-M   'P 1'
#
loop_
_entity.id
_entity.type
_entity.pdbx_description
1 polymer ?
#
loop_
_entity_poly.entity_id
_entity_poly.type
_entity_poly.pdbx_seq_one_letter_code
_entity_poly.pdbx_strand_id
1 'polypeptide(L)'
;MTHLTRRASWRWIPRILATALAALTVAAGLALPAHAHASLLGTDPAEGAVVAASPPAVTFRFDEPVTLPDRAVQVFDAAGAPVPADAS
;
A
#
# COMPACT_ATOMS: atom_id res chain seq x y z
N MET A 1 0.00 54.95 -33.32
CA MET A 1 -1.03 54.77 -32.26
C MET A 1 -1.20 53.27 -32.02
N THR A 2 -0.62 52.77 -30.94
CA THR A 2 -0.49 51.34 -30.61
C THR A 2 -1.77 50.83 -29.92
N HIS A 3 -2.54 49.98 -30.60
CA HIS A 3 -3.58 49.18 -29.96
C HIS A 3 -3.00 47.81 -29.59
N LEU A 4 -2.41 47.71 -28.40
CA LEU A 4 -2.05 46.42 -27.78
C LEU A 4 -3.26 45.93 -26.97
N THR A 5 -4.07 45.06 -27.58
CA THR A 5 -5.22 44.39 -26.97
C THR A 5 -4.79 43.37 -25.91
N ARG A 6 -4.18 43.83 -24.81
CA ARG A 6 -3.81 43.00 -23.65
C ARG A 6 -4.94 42.96 -22.61
N ARG A 7 -6.17 42.71 -23.04
CA ARG A 7 -7.35 42.56 -22.14
C ARG A 7 -8.12 41.26 -22.37
N ALA A 8 -7.98 40.64 -23.54
CA ALA A 8 -8.72 39.44 -23.87
C ALA A 8 -8.27 38.23 -23.05
N SER A 9 -6.96 38.03 -22.84
CA SER A 9 -6.42 36.86 -22.15
C SER A 9 -6.79 36.76 -20.66
N TRP A 10 -7.00 37.90 -19.97
CA TRP A 10 -7.30 37.91 -18.53
C TRP A 10 -8.68 37.36 -18.20
N ARG A 11 -9.64 37.48 -19.12
CA ARG A 11 -11.03 37.03 -18.91
C ARG A 11 -11.18 35.50 -18.94
N TRP A 12 -10.20 34.79 -19.48
CA TRP A 12 -10.21 33.34 -19.62
C TRP A 12 -9.48 32.65 -18.48
N ILE A 13 -8.52 33.35 -17.84
CA ILE A 13 -7.81 32.88 -16.63
C ILE A 13 -8.78 32.33 -15.56
N PRO A 14 -9.84 33.04 -15.12
CA PRO A 14 -10.72 32.51 -14.07
C PRO A 14 -11.50 31.28 -14.51
N ARG A 15 -11.86 31.19 -15.80
CA ARG A 15 -12.54 30.00 -16.35
C ARG A 15 -11.61 28.80 -16.37
N ILE A 16 -10.37 28.99 -16.82
CA ILE A 16 -9.35 27.94 -16.86
C ILE A 16 -9.04 27.45 -15.44
N LEU A 17 -8.89 28.36 -14.49
CA LEU A 17 -8.69 28.02 -13.07
C LEU A 17 -9.87 27.26 -12.49
N ALA A 18 -11.11 27.69 -12.76
CA ALA A 18 -12.31 27.00 -12.30
C ALA A 18 -12.41 25.58 -12.89
N THR A 19 -12.12 25.41 -14.19
CA THR A 19 -12.12 24.08 -14.81
C THR A 19 -11.00 23.19 -14.27
N ALA A 20 -9.80 23.73 -14.04
CA ALA A 20 -8.69 22.98 -13.47
C ALA A 20 -9.00 22.55 -12.04
N LEU A 21 -9.58 23.45 -11.23
CA LEU A 21 -9.99 23.13 -9.86
C LEU A 21 -11.09 22.08 -9.84
N ALA A 22 -12.11 22.20 -10.70
CA ALA A 22 -13.17 21.20 -10.82
C ALA A 22 -12.59 19.83 -11.21
N ALA A 23 -11.69 19.78 -12.19
CA ALA A 23 -11.00 18.55 -12.59
C ALA A 23 -10.19 17.93 -11.44
N LEU A 24 -9.45 18.74 -10.68
CA LEU A 24 -8.70 18.29 -9.51
C LEU A 24 -9.61 17.76 -8.40
N THR A 25 -10.76 18.40 -8.14
CA THR A 25 -11.72 17.92 -7.14
C THR A 25 -12.34 16.58 -7.53
N VAL A 26 -12.67 16.40 -8.81
CA VAL A 26 -13.17 15.12 -9.32
C VAL A 26 -12.08 14.05 -9.22
N ALA A 27 -10.85 14.37 -9.61
CA ALA A 27 -9.72 13.45 -9.51
C ALA A 27 -9.42 13.03 -8.06
N ALA A 28 -9.46 13.98 -7.12
CA ALA A 28 -9.27 13.70 -5.70
C ALA A 28 -10.41 12.86 -5.11
N GLY A 29 -11.65 13.06 -5.55
CA GLY A 29 -12.80 12.24 -5.13
C GLY A 29 -12.80 10.82 -5.69
N LEU A 30 -12.08 10.59 -6.80
CA LEU A 30 -11.91 9.27 -7.40
C LEU A 30 -10.59 8.59 -6.98
N ALA A 31 -9.78 9.24 -6.14
CA ALA A 31 -8.52 8.68 -5.68
C ALA A 31 -8.81 7.50 -4.75
N LEU A 32 -8.36 6.30 -5.15
CA LEU A 32 -8.32 5.15 -4.26
C LEU A 32 -7.21 5.34 -3.22
N PRO A 33 -7.32 4.70 -2.04
CA PRO A 33 -6.24 4.68 -1.06
C PRO A 33 -4.94 4.18 -1.72
N ALA A 34 -3.85 4.90 -1.51
CA ALA A 34 -2.52 4.41 -1.87
C ALA A 34 -2.06 3.44 -0.78
N HIS A 35 -2.14 2.14 -1.04
CA HIS A 35 -1.64 1.10 -0.14
C HIS A 35 -0.12 1.03 -0.25
N ALA A 36 0.58 1.53 0.76
CA ALA A 36 2.05 1.57 0.75
C ALA A 36 2.68 0.28 1.29
N HIS A 37 2.00 -0.44 2.20
CA HIS A 37 2.52 -1.64 2.85
C HIS A 37 1.39 -2.61 3.21
N ALA A 38 1.64 -3.92 2.99
CA ALA A 38 0.79 -5.00 3.47
C ALA A 38 0.91 -5.14 4.99
N SER A 39 -0.22 -5.20 5.67
CA SER A 39 -0.32 -5.38 7.12
C SER A 39 -0.67 -6.83 7.46
N LEU A 40 0.03 -7.40 8.43
CA LEU A 40 -0.27 -8.74 8.93
C LEU A 40 -1.57 -8.69 9.75
N LEU A 41 -2.59 -9.41 9.28
CA LEU A 41 -3.90 -9.53 9.93
C LEU A 41 -3.92 -10.64 10.99
N GLY A 42 -3.03 -11.61 10.90
CA GLY A 42 -2.88 -12.67 11.90
C GLY A 42 -2.12 -13.88 11.38
N THR A 43 -1.86 -14.81 12.31
CA THR A 43 -1.15 -16.06 12.06
C THR A 43 -1.95 -17.27 12.55
N ASP A 44 -1.66 -18.43 11.97
CA ASP A 44 -2.07 -19.73 12.51
C ASP A 44 -0.85 -20.66 12.54
N PRO A 45 -0.38 -21.13 13.72
CA PRO A 45 -0.88 -20.82 15.06
C PRO A 45 -0.86 -19.32 15.39
N ALA A 46 -1.80 -18.89 16.23
CA ALA A 46 -1.85 -17.50 16.70
C ALA A 46 -0.57 -17.17 17.51
N GLU A 47 -0.20 -15.89 17.50
CA GLU A 47 0.94 -15.41 18.30
C GLU A 47 0.79 -15.83 19.78
N GLY A 48 1.85 -16.41 20.33
CA GLY A 48 1.87 -16.91 21.71
C GLY A 48 1.11 -18.21 21.96
N ALA A 49 0.54 -18.84 20.92
CA ALA A 49 -0.13 -20.13 21.06
C ALA A 49 0.86 -21.22 21.47
N VAL A 50 0.48 -21.99 22.50
CA VAL A 50 1.17 -23.24 22.88
C VAL A 50 0.37 -24.40 22.29
N VAL A 51 0.90 -25.00 21.25
CA VAL A 51 0.29 -26.15 20.57
C VAL A 51 0.85 -27.47 21.09
N ALA A 52 0.03 -28.52 21.08
CA ALA A 52 0.39 -29.81 21.66
C ALA A 52 1.48 -30.56 20.86
N ALA A 53 1.61 -30.28 19.57
CA ALA A 53 2.60 -30.86 18.68
C ALA A 53 3.03 -29.83 17.63
N SER A 54 4.19 -30.06 17.01
CA SER A 54 4.69 -29.20 15.94
C SER A 54 3.69 -29.14 14.78
N PRO A 55 3.28 -27.94 14.34
CA PRO A 55 2.38 -27.82 13.21
C PRO A 55 3.13 -28.17 11.91
N PRO A 56 2.43 -28.71 10.89
CA PRO A 56 3.04 -28.98 9.59
C PRO A 56 3.32 -27.71 8.79
N ALA A 57 2.65 -26.59 9.12
CA ALA A 57 2.83 -25.29 8.48
C ALA A 57 2.44 -24.16 9.45
N VAL A 58 2.96 -22.96 9.18
CA VAL A 58 2.51 -21.72 9.81
C VAL A 58 1.95 -20.81 8.72
N THR A 59 0.73 -20.32 8.91
CA THR A 59 0.05 -19.48 7.93
C THR A 59 0.07 -18.02 8.38
N PHE A 60 0.39 -17.11 7.46
CA PHE A 60 0.34 -15.66 7.66
C PHE A 60 -0.71 -15.06 6.73
N ARG A 61 -1.61 -14.23 7.27
CA ARG A 61 -2.65 -13.58 6.46
C ARG A 61 -2.44 -12.07 6.43
N PHE A 62 -2.40 -11.50 5.24
CA PHE A 62 -2.26 -10.07 5.01
C PHE A 62 -3.54 -9.49 4.41
N ASP A 63 -3.73 -8.19 4.52
CA ASP A 63 -4.81 -7.43 3.85
C ASP A 63 -4.55 -7.22 2.35
N GLU A 64 -3.28 -7.21 1.94
CA GLU A 64 -2.88 -7.19 0.55
C GLU A 64 -1.97 -8.35 0.15
N PRO A 65 -1.88 -8.69 -1.15
CA PRO A 65 -0.92 -9.67 -1.64
C PRO A 65 0.52 -9.27 -1.32
N VAL A 66 1.33 -10.25 -0.91
CA VAL A 66 2.76 -10.09 -0.64
C VAL A 66 3.60 -10.87 -1.64
N THR A 67 4.82 -10.40 -1.90
CA THR A 67 5.83 -11.15 -2.65
C THR A 67 6.85 -11.72 -1.67
N LEU A 68 7.21 -12.99 -1.81
CA LEU A 68 8.15 -13.69 -0.95
C LEU A 68 9.54 -13.73 -1.61
N PRO A 69 10.48 -12.83 -1.26
CA PRO A 69 11.87 -12.95 -1.68
C PRO A 69 12.58 -14.12 -0.97
N ASP A 70 13.79 -14.43 -1.42
CA ASP A 70 14.64 -15.41 -0.75
C ASP A 70 14.84 -15.05 0.73
N ARG A 71 14.66 -16.04 1.60
CA ARG A 71 14.72 -15.89 3.07
C ARG A 71 13.73 -14.88 3.64
N ALA A 72 12.58 -14.67 2.98
CA ALA A 72 11.49 -13.83 3.50
C ALA A 72 11.01 -14.26 4.89
N VAL A 73 11.03 -15.58 5.16
CA VAL A 73 10.64 -16.17 6.44
C VAL A 73 11.79 -17.05 6.94
N GLN A 74 12.07 -16.96 8.23
CA GLN A 74 13.05 -17.79 8.92
C GLN A 74 12.44 -18.28 10.22
N VAL A 75 12.66 -19.55 10.53
CA VAL A 75 12.18 -20.19 11.75
C VAL A 75 13.37 -20.45 12.66
N PHE A 76 13.21 -20.21 13.96
CA PHE A 76 14.24 -20.42 14.96
C PHE A 76 13.70 -21.26 16.10
N ASP A 77 14.55 -22.10 16.68
CA ASP A 77 14.23 -22.80 17.93
C ASP A 77 14.42 -21.88 19.16
N ALA A 78 14.13 -22.41 20.34
CA ALA A 78 14.25 -21.67 21.60
C ALA A 78 15.70 -21.28 21.96
N ALA A 79 16.71 -21.92 21.36
CA ALA A 79 18.11 -21.57 21.53
C ALA A 79 18.57 -20.52 20.49
N GLY A 80 17.71 -20.15 19.55
CA GLY A 80 18.01 -19.22 18.46
C GLY A 80 18.71 -19.89 17.26
N ALA A 81 18.75 -21.22 17.19
CA ALA A 81 19.29 -21.92 16.04
C ALA A 81 18.25 -21.91 14.88
N PRO A 82 18.68 -21.66 13.63
CA PRO A 82 17.77 -21.67 12.49
C PRO A 82 17.26 -23.10 12.24
N VAL A 83 15.95 -23.21 12.04
CA VAL A 83 15.26 -24.43 11.65
C VAL A 83 14.94 -24.35 10.16
N PRO A 84 15.27 -25.36 9.35
CA PRO A 84 14.92 -25.39 7.93
C PRO A 84 13.40 -25.26 7.76
N ALA A 85 13.01 -24.26 6.98
CA ALA A 85 11.63 -24.02 6.62
C ALA A 85 11.57 -23.42 5.21
N ASP A 86 10.57 -23.84 4.46
CA ASP A 86 10.28 -23.32 3.13
C ASP A 86 9.06 -22.37 3.22
N ALA A 87 9.03 -21.35 2.39
CA ALA A 87 7.92 -20.41 2.27
C ALA A 87 7.40 -20.38 0.84
N SER A 88 6.08 -20.37 0.68
CA SER A 88 5.38 -20.44 -0.60
C SER A 88 4.18 -19.50 -0.65
#